data_AF-A0A3A9WAX8-F1
#
_entry.id   AF-A0A3A9WAX8-F1
#
_cell.length_a   1.000
_cell.length_b   1.000
_cell.length_c   1.000
_cell.angle_alpha   90.00
_cell.angle_beta   90.00
_cell.angle_gamma   90.00
#
_symmetry.space_group_name_H-M   'P 1'
#
loop_
_entity.id
_entity.type
_entity.pdbx_description
1 polymer ?
#
loop_
_entity_poly.entity_id
_entity_poly.type
_entity_poly.pdbx_seq_one_letter_code
_entity_poly.pdbx_strand_id
1 'polypeptide(L)'
;MSVLDILRPFKLQKLKITSFDNQERTANGLDFEVMYNPESVQQNFTNKFARNPNNPLNKEDAEFTYSALSTVRMKLIFDGTNVHQYGAETIAKLALGIQKSVKDQIDYFLTNIVKVKGKLHEPPFLVLSWGKTINFNCRLASLDINYTLFDRSGDPLRAELNISFVEDDAIDEQKKKLGLESPDLTHYRMVKAGDQLPLMCQDIYGSPLYYPLVARVNKLKSFRNLTPGQEIYFPPLEK
;
A
#
# COMPACT_ATOMS: atom_id res chain seq x y z
N MET A 1 -18.37 1.78 7.72
CA MET A 1 -19.39 0.75 8.05
C MET A 1 -20.74 1.37 7.78
N SER A 2 -21.54 0.74 6.92
CA SER A 2 -22.90 1.20 6.63
C SER A 2 -23.84 0.84 7.79
N VAL A 3 -24.89 1.63 8.03
CA VAL A 3 -25.95 1.36 9.02
C VAL A 3 -26.59 -0.03 8.78
N LEU A 4 -26.60 -0.50 7.52
CA LEU A 4 -27.07 -1.85 7.17
C LEU A 4 -26.16 -2.98 7.67
N ASP A 5 -24.86 -2.73 7.85
CA ASP A 5 -23.92 -3.77 8.28
C ASP A 5 -24.10 -4.14 9.76
N ILE A 6 -24.61 -3.21 10.57
CA ILE A 6 -24.93 -3.40 12.00
C ILE A 6 -26.10 -4.38 12.18
N LEU A 7 -27.03 -4.44 11.22
CA LEU A 7 -28.24 -5.27 11.28
C LEU A 7 -28.03 -6.72 10.83
N ARG A 8 -26.81 -7.10 10.38
CA ARG A 8 -26.49 -8.46 9.92
C ARG A 8 -25.13 -8.93 10.45
N PRO A 9 -25.00 -9.22 11.76
CA PRO A 9 -23.73 -9.56 12.40
C PRO A 9 -23.06 -10.84 11.85
N PHE A 10 -23.80 -11.68 11.13
CA PHE A 10 -23.31 -12.94 10.53
C PHE A 10 -23.07 -12.85 9.01
N LYS A 11 -23.21 -11.66 8.40
CA LYS A 11 -22.95 -11.51 6.96
C LYS A 11 -21.45 -11.65 6.70
N LEU A 12 -21.08 -12.63 5.87
CA LEU A 12 -19.69 -12.82 5.45
C LEU A 12 -19.18 -11.55 4.75
N GLN A 13 -18.14 -10.95 5.31
CA GLN A 13 -17.46 -9.82 4.68
C GLN A 13 -16.55 -10.35 3.56
N LYS A 14 -16.77 -9.87 2.35
CA LYS A 14 -15.97 -10.27 1.19
C LYS A 14 -14.82 -9.31 0.92
N LEU A 15 -13.74 -9.86 0.35
CA LEU A 15 -12.68 -9.04 -0.23
C LEU A 15 -13.24 -8.26 -1.42
N LYS A 16 -12.88 -6.99 -1.49
CA LYS A 16 -13.26 -6.09 -2.58
C LYS A 16 -12.01 -5.45 -3.18
N ILE A 17 -12.00 -5.39 -4.50
CA ILE A 17 -10.99 -4.71 -5.30
C ILE A 17 -11.70 -3.53 -5.95
N THR A 18 -11.39 -2.30 -5.52
CA THR A 18 -11.99 -1.10 -6.09
C THR A 18 -11.02 -0.46 -7.07
N SER A 19 -11.44 -0.23 -8.30
CA SER A 19 -10.64 0.45 -9.33
C SER A 19 -11.00 1.92 -9.46
N PHE A 20 -10.00 2.77 -9.64
CA PHE A 20 -10.09 4.21 -9.77
C PHE A 20 -9.31 4.69 -11.00
N ASP A 21 -9.79 5.82 -11.53
CA ASP A 21 -9.19 6.52 -12.66
C ASP A 21 -8.22 7.62 -12.21
N ASN A 22 -7.91 7.73 -10.92
CA ASN A 22 -6.99 8.73 -10.38
C ASN A 22 -6.16 8.17 -9.21
N GLN A 23 -5.00 8.77 -8.97
CA GLN A 23 -4.05 8.32 -7.95
C GLN A 23 -4.59 8.57 -6.53
N GLU A 24 -5.36 9.64 -6.36
CA GLU A 24 -5.98 10.04 -5.10
C GLU A 24 -7.10 9.07 -4.67
N ARG A 25 -7.54 8.17 -5.56
CA ARG A 25 -8.59 7.17 -5.33
C ARG A 25 -9.88 7.81 -4.80
N THR A 26 -10.25 8.96 -5.37
CA THR A 26 -11.43 9.73 -4.97
C THR A 26 -12.62 9.41 -5.86
N ALA A 27 -13.83 9.40 -5.25
CA ALA A 27 -15.18 9.30 -5.83
C ALA A 27 -15.38 8.56 -7.17
N ASN A 28 -16.35 7.64 -7.20
CA ASN A 28 -16.73 6.78 -8.36
C ASN A 28 -15.81 5.57 -8.63
N GLY A 29 -15.20 5.02 -7.58
CA GLY A 29 -14.51 3.73 -7.69
C GLY A 29 -15.46 2.61 -8.15
N LEU A 30 -15.01 1.79 -9.09
CA LEU A 30 -15.75 0.61 -9.53
C LEU A 30 -15.36 -0.57 -8.65
N ASP A 31 -16.34 -1.07 -7.91
CA ASP A 31 -16.15 -2.18 -6.97
C ASP A 31 -16.23 -3.53 -7.68
N PHE A 32 -15.22 -4.35 -7.46
CA PHE A 32 -15.21 -5.76 -7.79
C PHE A 32 -15.19 -6.58 -6.50
N GLU A 33 -16.34 -7.13 -6.11
CA GLU A 33 -16.45 -8.06 -4.99
C GLU A 33 -16.09 -9.47 -5.45
N VAL A 34 -15.19 -10.15 -4.73
CA VAL A 34 -14.76 -11.50 -5.10
C VAL A 34 -15.88 -12.52 -4.91
N MET A 35 -15.92 -13.54 -5.78
CA MET A 35 -16.89 -14.63 -5.66
C MET A 35 -16.66 -15.42 -4.36
N TYR A 36 -15.41 -15.85 -4.15
CA TYR A 36 -14.93 -16.50 -2.94
C TYR A 36 -13.80 -15.68 -2.32
N ASN A 37 -13.78 -15.59 -1.01
CA ASN A 37 -12.64 -15.00 -0.32
C ASN A 37 -11.39 -15.86 -0.55
N PRO A 38 -10.21 -15.25 -0.70
CA PRO A 38 -8.98 -16.00 -0.80
C PRO A 38 -8.74 -16.78 0.50
N GLU A 39 -8.21 -18.00 0.37
CA GLU A 39 -7.80 -18.81 1.52
C GLU A 39 -6.67 -18.14 2.31
N SER A 40 -5.75 -17.47 1.59
CA SER A 40 -4.63 -16.73 2.18
C SER A 40 -4.33 -15.45 1.41
N VAL A 41 -3.81 -14.47 2.14
CA VAL A 41 -3.29 -13.21 1.61
C VAL A 41 -1.86 -13.04 2.12
N GLN A 42 -0.91 -12.94 1.21
CA GLN A 42 0.52 -12.82 1.54
C GLN A 42 0.98 -11.39 1.29
N GLN A 43 1.35 -10.68 2.35
CA GLN A 43 1.96 -9.35 2.24
C GLN A 43 3.46 -9.46 2.51
N ASN A 44 4.29 -8.94 1.60
CA ASN A 44 5.74 -8.98 1.71
C ASN A 44 6.30 -7.58 1.82
N PHE A 45 7.22 -7.40 2.77
CA PHE A 45 8.03 -6.20 2.96
C PHE A 45 9.49 -6.56 2.69
N THR A 46 10.22 -5.73 1.96
CA THR A 46 11.61 -6.02 1.59
C THR A 46 12.48 -4.81 1.83
N ASN A 47 13.52 -4.97 2.66
CA ASN A 47 14.57 -3.98 2.85
C ASN A 47 15.81 -4.43 2.07
N LYS A 48 16.43 -3.50 1.36
CA LYS A 48 17.68 -3.73 0.62
C LYS A 48 18.85 -3.19 1.42
N PHE A 49 19.91 -3.99 1.48
CA PHE A 49 21.16 -3.65 2.16
C PHE A 49 22.33 -3.85 1.20
N ALA A 50 23.27 -2.92 1.23
CA ALA A 50 24.53 -3.04 0.52
C ALA A 50 25.53 -3.85 1.35
N ARG A 51 26.43 -4.57 0.67
CA ARG A 51 27.62 -5.19 1.25
C ARG A 51 28.82 -4.73 0.42
N ASN A 52 29.95 -4.46 1.05
CA ASN A 52 31.18 -4.19 0.33
C ASN A 52 31.88 -5.53 -0.02
N PRO A 53 31.95 -5.90 -1.31
CA PRO A 53 32.43 -7.21 -1.72
C PRO A 53 33.95 -7.40 -1.56
N ASN A 54 34.70 -6.36 -1.21
CA ASN A 54 36.18 -6.37 -1.19
C ASN A 54 36.78 -6.67 0.19
N ASN A 55 35.98 -7.07 1.18
CA ASN A 55 36.47 -7.38 2.52
C ASN A 55 36.67 -8.89 2.74
N PRO A 56 37.92 -9.37 2.88
CA PRO A 56 38.23 -10.80 3.01
C PRO A 56 37.78 -11.42 4.35
N LEU A 57 37.36 -10.62 5.34
CA LEU A 57 36.97 -11.11 6.66
C LEU A 57 35.48 -11.51 6.75
N ASN A 58 34.67 -11.23 5.72
CA ASN A 58 33.22 -11.51 5.69
C ASN A 58 32.47 -11.00 6.95
N LYS A 59 33.01 -9.97 7.59
CA LYS A 59 32.48 -9.28 8.77
C LYS A 59 32.25 -7.83 8.37
N GLU A 60 31.06 -7.55 7.85
CA GLU A 60 30.62 -6.19 7.59
C GLU A 60 29.22 -5.97 8.11
N ASP A 61 28.99 -4.74 8.57
CA ASP A 61 27.67 -4.24 8.91
C ASP A 61 26.86 -4.08 7.62
N ALA A 62 25.62 -4.58 7.62
CA ALA A 62 24.72 -4.43 6.47
C ALA A 62 24.23 -2.97 6.40
N GLU A 63 24.68 -2.22 5.40
CA GLU A 63 24.26 -0.83 5.23
C GLU A 63 22.88 -0.78 4.55
N PHE A 64 21.88 -0.20 5.22
CA PHE A 64 20.56 -0.04 4.64
C PHE A 64 20.60 0.89 3.41
N THR A 65 20.01 0.44 2.31
CA THR A 65 19.92 1.22 1.07
C THR A 65 18.53 1.83 0.92
N TYR A 66 17.48 0.99 0.85
CA TYR A 66 16.09 1.44 0.74
C TYR A 66 15.11 0.31 1.08
N SER A 67 13.88 0.68 1.40
CA SER A 67 12.75 -0.25 1.52
C SER A 67 12.02 -0.31 0.18
N ALA A 68 11.91 -1.50 -0.40
CA ALA A 68 11.14 -1.71 -1.62
C ALA A 68 9.63 -1.65 -1.32
N LEU A 69 8.85 -1.28 -2.34
CA LEU A 69 7.38 -1.27 -2.27
C LEU A 69 6.86 -2.62 -1.80
N SER A 70 5.92 -2.61 -0.84
CA SER A 70 5.34 -3.85 -0.36
C SER A 70 4.49 -4.51 -1.46
N THR A 71 4.37 -5.82 -1.40
CA THR A 71 3.59 -6.59 -2.38
C THR A 71 2.56 -7.45 -1.70
N VAL A 72 1.36 -7.53 -2.27
CA VAL A 72 0.29 -8.42 -1.82
C VAL A 72 0.03 -9.47 -2.89
N ARG A 73 0.03 -10.75 -2.49
CA ARG A 73 -0.29 -11.88 -3.36
C ARG A 73 -1.44 -12.69 -2.80
N MET A 74 -2.29 -13.17 -3.68
CA MET A 74 -3.41 -14.03 -3.34
C MET A 74 -3.87 -14.84 -4.56
N LYS A 75 -4.71 -15.84 -4.31
CA LYS A 75 -5.41 -16.60 -5.34
C LYS A 75 -6.90 -16.26 -5.31
N LEU A 76 -7.47 -15.90 -6.46
CA LEU A 76 -8.90 -15.74 -6.64
C LEU A 76 -9.45 -16.88 -7.49
N ILE A 77 -10.70 -17.27 -7.24
CA ILE A 77 -11.37 -18.35 -7.98
C ILE A 77 -12.65 -17.80 -8.60
N PHE A 78 -12.82 -18.06 -9.90
CA PHE A 78 -14.03 -17.82 -10.65
C PHE A 78 -14.66 -19.16 -10.96
N ASP A 79 -15.93 -19.34 -10.64
CA ASP A 79 -16.64 -20.61 -10.82
C ASP A 79 -18.03 -20.38 -11.42
N GLY A 80 -18.26 -21.00 -12.58
CA GLY A 80 -19.51 -20.99 -13.33
C GLY A 80 -20.40 -22.19 -13.06
N THR A 81 -20.02 -23.10 -12.16
CA THR A 81 -20.87 -24.24 -11.76
C THR A 81 -21.97 -23.83 -10.77
N ASN A 82 -21.86 -22.62 -10.21
CA ASN A 82 -22.85 -21.96 -9.35
C ASN A 82 -23.18 -22.69 -8.04
N VAL A 83 -22.32 -23.59 -7.59
CA VAL A 83 -22.49 -24.35 -6.33
C VAL A 83 -22.44 -23.44 -5.09
N HIS A 84 -22.07 -22.16 -5.25
CA HIS A 84 -22.01 -21.17 -4.16
C HIS A 84 -23.28 -20.34 -3.98
N GLN A 85 -24.28 -20.46 -4.85
CA GLN A 85 -25.49 -19.64 -4.78
C GLN A 85 -26.71 -20.53 -4.47
N TYR A 86 -27.21 -20.47 -3.23
CA TYR A 86 -28.44 -21.15 -2.82
C TYR A 86 -29.56 -20.12 -2.59
N GLY A 87 -30.78 -20.42 -3.05
CA GLY A 87 -31.99 -19.64 -2.75
C GLY A 87 -32.62 -18.90 -3.92
N ALA A 88 -33.60 -18.06 -3.62
CA ALA A 88 -34.48 -17.42 -4.60
C ALA A 88 -33.74 -16.49 -5.60
N GLU A 89 -32.62 -15.86 -5.19
CA GLU A 89 -31.82 -15.00 -6.09
C GLU A 89 -31.14 -15.78 -7.21
N THR A 90 -30.64 -16.99 -6.95
CA THR A 90 -30.04 -17.86 -7.98
C THR A 90 -31.07 -18.27 -9.02
N ILE A 91 -32.26 -18.67 -8.54
CA ILE A 91 -33.36 -19.08 -9.39
C ILE A 91 -33.80 -17.90 -10.26
N ALA A 92 -33.90 -16.69 -9.70
CA ALA A 92 -34.22 -15.49 -10.47
C ALA A 92 -33.15 -15.15 -11.52
N LYS A 93 -31.86 -15.19 -11.16
CA LYS A 93 -30.76 -14.91 -12.12
C LYS A 93 -30.68 -15.94 -13.24
N LEU A 94 -30.94 -17.21 -12.93
CA LEU A 94 -31.00 -18.30 -13.90
C LEU A 94 -32.23 -18.15 -14.81
N ALA A 95 -33.40 -17.90 -14.23
CA ALA A 95 -34.66 -17.71 -14.97
C ALA A 95 -34.61 -16.48 -15.89
N LEU A 96 -33.86 -15.45 -15.52
CA LEU A 96 -33.68 -14.23 -16.32
C LEU A 96 -32.48 -14.30 -17.27
N GLY A 97 -31.68 -15.37 -17.27
CA GLY A 97 -30.49 -15.49 -18.11
C GLY A 97 -29.40 -14.45 -17.83
N ILE A 98 -29.38 -13.86 -16.62
CA ILE A 98 -28.46 -12.76 -16.23
C ILE A 98 -27.10 -13.31 -15.79
N GLN A 99 -26.92 -14.63 -15.81
CA GLN A 99 -25.71 -15.27 -15.31
C GLN A 99 -24.55 -15.10 -16.30
N LYS A 100 -23.52 -14.36 -15.88
CA LYS A 100 -22.31 -14.16 -16.67
C LYS A 100 -21.47 -15.43 -16.68
N SER A 101 -21.01 -15.86 -17.86
CA SER A 101 -20.05 -16.96 -17.97
C SER A 101 -18.74 -16.63 -17.26
N VAL A 102 -17.92 -17.63 -16.92
CA VAL A 102 -16.58 -17.39 -16.35
C VAL A 102 -15.74 -16.55 -17.30
N LYS A 103 -15.86 -16.79 -18.61
CA LYS A 103 -15.23 -15.98 -19.64
C LYS A 103 -15.65 -14.50 -19.52
N ASP A 104 -16.95 -14.20 -19.44
CA ASP A 104 -17.43 -12.81 -19.32
C ASP A 104 -16.99 -12.14 -18.01
N GLN A 105 -16.95 -12.90 -16.92
CA GLN A 105 -16.48 -12.40 -15.63
C GLN A 105 -14.99 -12.06 -15.68
N ILE A 106 -14.18 -12.89 -16.33
CA ILE A 106 -12.75 -12.64 -16.54
C ILE A 106 -12.55 -11.48 -17.51
N ASP A 107 -13.29 -11.41 -18.61
CA ASP A 107 -13.21 -10.30 -19.56
C ASP A 107 -13.55 -8.96 -18.87
N TYR A 108 -14.55 -8.96 -17.98
CA TYR A 108 -14.89 -7.82 -17.13
C TYR A 108 -13.77 -7.48 -16.14
N PHE A 109 -13.17 -8.48 -15.49
CA PHE A 109 -12.04 -8.30 -14.57
C PHE A 109 -10.83 -7.71 -15.29
N LEU A 110 -10.44 -8.30 -16.41
CA LEU A 110 -9.35 -7.84 -17.26
C LEU A 110 -9.57 -6.38 -17.69
N THR A 111 -10.78 -6.04 -18.12
CA THR A 111 -11.09 -4.69 -18.61
C THR A 111 -11.06 -3.63 -17.52
N ASN A 112 -11.43 -3.98 -16.29
CA ASN A 112 -11.59 -3.01 -15.21
C ASN A 112 -10.45 -2.96 -14.21
N ILE A 113 -9.66 -4.02 -14.09
CA ILE A 113 -8.60 -4.14 -13.09
C ILE A 113 -7.21 -4.24 -13.73
N VAL A 114 -7.10 -4.79 -14.95
CA VAL A 114 -5.82 -5.19 -15.55
C VAL A 114 -5.39 -4.30 -16.71
N LYS A 115 -6.27 -4.14 -17.70
CA LYS A 115 -5.95 -3.50 -18.97
C LYS A 115 -5.74 -2.00 -18.78
N VAL A 116 -4.83 -1.47 -19.60
CA VAL A 116 -4.59 -0.03 -19.73
C VAL A 116 -5.90 0.67 -20.08
N LYS A 117 -6.26 1.70 -19.30
CA LYS A 117 -7.41 2.55 -19.58
C LYS A 117 -6.97 3.63 -20.55
N GLY A 118 -7.65 3.74 -21.70
CA GLY A 118 -7.26 4.67 -22.76
C GLY A 118 -7.14 6.14 -22.32
N LYS A 119 -7.93 6.56 -21.32
CA LYS A 119 -7.84 7.92 -20.73
C LYS A 119 -6.65 8.11 -19.80
N LEU A 120 -6.19 7.04 -19.15
CA LEU A 120 -5.09 7.09 -18.17
C LEU A 120 -3.73 6.85 -18.83
N HIS A 121 -3.71 6.17 -19.98
CA HIS A 121 -2.50 5.64 -20.62
C HIS A 121 -1.72 4.64 -19.76
N GLU A 122 -2.33 4.18 -18.66
CA GLU A 122 -1.79 3.16 -17.76
C GLU A 122 -2.93 2.29 -17.19
N PRO A 123 -2.62 1.18 -16.49
CA PRO A 123 -3.61 0.42 -15.72
C PRO A 123 -4.33 1.30 -14.68
N PRO A 124 -5.47 0.87 -14.12
CA PRO A 124 -6.18 1.63 -13.10
C PRO A 124 -5.49 1.59 -11.74
N PHE A 125 -5.79 2.59 -10.90
CA PHE A 125 -5.39 2.61 -9.49
C PHE A 125 -6.34 1.72 -8.69
N LEU A 126 -5.81 0.91 -7.78
CA LEU A 126 -6.60 -0.09 -7.07
C LEU A 126 -6.55 0.13 -5.56
N VAL A 127 -7.61 -0.31 -4.88
CA VAL A 127 -7.66 -0.48 -3.43
C VAL A 127 -8.17 -1.88 -3.12
N LEU A 128 -7.39 -2.66 -2.38
CA LEU A 128 -7.85 -3.92 -1.79
C LEU A 128 -8.44 -3.62 -0.41
N SER A 129 -9.68 -4.03 -0.18
CA SER A 129 -10.34 -3.88 1.11
C SER A 129 -10.96 -5.20 1.57
N TRP A 130 -10.60 -5.64 2.78
CA TRP A 130 -11.22 -6.80 3.41
C TRP A 130 -11.13 -6.72 4.94
N GLY A 131 -12.28 -6.72 5.59
CA GLY A 131 -12.33 -6.59 7.04
C GLY A 131 -11.85 -5.21 7.50
N LYS A 132 -11.25 -5.20 8.70
CA LYS A 132 -10.49 -4.06 9.21
C LYS A 132 -8.99 -4.20 8.95
N THR A 133 -8.56 -5.37 8.49
CA THR A 133 -7.14 -5.76 8.42
C THR A 133 -6.51 -5.38 7.08
N ILE A 134 -7.24 -5.56 5.98
CA ILE A 134 -6.71 -5.27 4.65
C ILE A 134 -7.35 -3.98 4.15
N ASN A 135 -6.51 -2.96 4.00
CA ASN A 135 -6.78 -1.74 3.27
C ASN A 135 -5.48 -1.33 2.57
N PHE A 136 -5.36 -1.64 1.29
CA PHE A 136 -4.08 -1.58 0.56
C PHE A 136 -4.25 -0.84 -0.75
N ASN A 137 -3.66 0.35 -0.84
CA ASN A 137 -3.56 1.13 -2.07
C ASN A 137 -2.49 0.51 -2.96
N CYS A 138 -2.87 0.13 -4.17
CA CYS A 138 -1.97 -0.64 -5.01
C CYS A 138 -2.19 -0.46 -6.50
N ARG A 139 -1.28 -1.07 -7.26
CA ARG A 139 -1.36 -1.30 -8.69
C ARG A 139 -1.23 -2.79 -8.94
N LEU A 140 -1.82 -3.27 -10.03
CA LEU A 140 -1.62 -4.65 -10.44
C LEU A 140 -0.18 -4.85 -10.95
N ALA A 141 0.55 -5.78 -10.35
CA ALA A 141 1.92 -6.09 -10.74
C ALA A 141 1.97 -7.30 -11.69
N SER A 142 1.22 -8.37 -11.40
CA SER A 142 1.12 -9.53 -12.29
C SER A 142 -0.20 -10.26 -12.12
N LEU A 143 -0.63 -10.93 -13.20
CA LEU A 143 -1.77 -11.82 -13.20
C LEU A 143 -1.46 -13.05 -14.04
N ASP A 144 -1.65 -14.22 -13.45
CA ASP A 144 -1.61 -15.52 -14.11
C ASP A 144 -3.00 -16.16 -13.98
N ILE A 145 -3.58 -16.58 -15.11
CA ILE A 145 -4.93 -17.16 -15.19
C ILE A 145 -4.81 -18.62 -15.61
N ASN A 146 -5.17 -19.53 -14.71
CA ASN A 146 -5.26 -20.96 -14.99
C ASN A 146 -6.72 -21.37 -15.19
N TYR A 147 -7.11 -21.58 -16.45
CA TYR A 147 -8.45 -22.07 -16.79
C TYR A 147 -8.53 -23.58 -16.53
N THR A 148 -9.56 -23.98 -15.78
CA THR A 148 -9.78 -25.37 -15.40
C THR A 148 -11.26 -25.71 -15.57
N LEU A 149 -11.58 -27.00 -15.72
CA LEU A 149 -12.95 -27.50 -15.89
C LEU A 149 -13.69 -26.83 -17.08
N PHE A 150 -13.88 -27.55 -18.17
CA PHE A 150 -14.49 -27.02 -19.39
C PHE A 150 -15.83 -27.69 -19.65
N ASP A 151 -16.74 -26.95 -20.29
CA ASP A 151 -17.97 -27.52 -20.81
C ASP A 151 -17.75 -28.26 -22.14
N ARG A 152 -18.82 -28.81 -22.72
CA ARG A 152 -18.75 -29.52 -24.01
C ARG A 152 -18.44 -28.62 -25.20
N SER A 153 -18.69 -27.33 -25.09
CA SER A 153 -18.39 -26.31 -26.10
C SER A 153 -16.92 -25.88 -26.04
N GLY A 154 -16.21 -26.22 -24.96
CA GLY A 154 -14.83 -25.82 -24.69
C GLY A 154 -14.70 -24.53 -23.89
N ASP A 155 -15.81 -23.97 -23.41
CA ASP A 155 -15.79 -22.77 -22.56
C ASP A 155 -15.39 -23.13 -21.12
N PRO A 156 -14.56 -22.30 -20.46
CA PRO A 156 -14.16 -22.57 -19.09
C PRO A 156 -15.34 -22.39 -18.14
N LEU A 157 -15.52 -23.36 -17.25
CA LEU A 157 -16.44 -23.30 -16.11
C LEU A 157 -15.73 -22.93 -14.82
N ARG A 158 -14.39 -22.91 -14.80
CA ARG A 158 -13.59 -22.42 -13.67
C ARG A 158 -12.31 -21.74 -14.12
N ALA A 159 -11.85 -20.76 -13.34
CA ALA A 159 -10.51 -20.22 -13.48
C ALA A 159 -9.92 -19.87 -12.11
N GLU A 160 -8.63 -20.13 -11.97
CA GLU A 160 -7.81 -19.69 -10.83
C GLU A 160 -6.92 -18.53 -11.27
N LEU A 161 -7.00 -17.43 -10.54
CA LEU A 161 -6.22 -16.22 -10.81
C LEU A 161 -5.17 -16.06 -9.71
N ASN A 162 -3.91 -16.30 -10.06
CA ASN A 162 -2.78 -15.98 -9.20
C ASN A 162 -2.39 -14.52 -9.45
N ILE A 163 -2.70 -13.66 -8.48
CA ILE A 163 -2.60 -12.21 -8.64
C ILE A 163 -1.58 -11.63 -7.69
N SER A 164 -0.78 -10.68 -8.18
CA SER A 164 0.14 -9.89 -7.37
C SER A 164 -0.11 -8.41 -7.57
N PHE A 165 -0.07 -7.69 -6.45
CA PHE A 165 -0.21 -6.24 -6.37
C PHE A 165 1.04 -5.65 -5.76
N VAL A 166 1.39 -4.44 -6.21
CA VAL A 166 2.46 -3.62 -5.64
C VAL A 166 1.87 -2.38 -5.00
N GLU A 167 2.40 -2.00 -3.84
CA GLU A 167 1.99 -0.79 -3.12
C GLU A 167 2.17 0.46 -3.97
N ASP A 168 1.20 1.37 -3.86
CA ASP A 168 1.18 2.61 -4.61
C ASP A 168 0.48 3.70 -3.80
N ASP A 169 1.08 4.04 -2.66
CA ASP A 169 0.66 5.20 -1.88
C ASP A 169 1.28 6.49 -2.41
N ALA A 170 0.68 7.62 -2.05
CA ALA A 170 1.33 8.91 -2.27
C ALA A 170 2.68 8.98 -1.53
N ILE A 171 3.65 9.70 -2.09
CA ILE A 171 5.01 9.80 -1.54
C ILE A 171 5.00 10.25 -0.07
N ASP A 172 4.13 11.19 0.30
CA ASP A 172 4.02 11.67 1.68
C ASP A 172 3.48 10.61 2.64
N GLU A 173 2.60 9.73 2.18
CA GLU A 173 2.12 8.59 2.96
C GLU A 173 3.21 7.52 3.10
N GLN A 174 3.97 7.25 2.04
CA GLN A 174 5.13 6.36 2.09
C GLN A 174 6.18 6.85 3.11
N LYS A 175 6.50 8.15 3.08
CA LYS A 175 7.42 8.78 4.05
C LYS A 175 6.92 8.64 5.49
N LYS A 176 5.63 8.89 5.73
CA LYS A 176 5.00 8.69 7.05
C LYS A 176 5.08 7.23 7.50
N LYS A 177 4.81 6.26 6.61
CA LYS A 177 4.86 4.82 6.91
C LYS A 177 6.26 4.36 7.28
N LEU A 178 7.28 4.86 6.58
CA LEU A 178 8.67 4.50 6.86
C LEU A 178 9.18 5.09 8.18
N GLY A 179 8.43 6.01 8.80
CA GLY A 179 8.85 6.67 10.04
C GLY A 179 10.21 7.34 9.88
N LEU A 180 10.61 7.65 8.64
CA LEU A 180 11.81 8.42 8.37
C LEU A 180 11.51 9.83 8.86
N GLU A 181 11.82 10.07 10.13
CA GLU A 181 12.26 11.39 10.58
C GLU A 181 13.57 11.67 9.84
N SER A 182 13.49 11.88 8.52
CA SER A 182 14.63 12.27 7.72
C SER A 182 15.16 13.56 8.33
N PRO A 183 16.48 13.66 8.58
CA PRO A 183 17.12 14.92 8.98
C PRO A 183 16.91 16.08 7.98
N ASP A 184 16.37 15.76 6.79
CA ASP A 184 15.92 16.70 5.75
C ASP A 184 14.57 17.36 6.04
N LEU A 185 13.85 16.94 7.09
CA LEU A 185 12.76 17.74 7.61
C LEU A 185 13.39 18.90 8.37
N THR A 186 13.11 20.11 7.91
CA THR A 186 13.33 21.31 8.70
C THR A 186 12.74 21.11 10.10
N HIS A 187 13.59 20.97 11.12
CA HIS A 187 13.14 20.79 12.48
C HIS A 187 13.09 22.16 13.17
N TYR A 188 11.92 22.54 13.66
CA TYR A 188 11.82 23.62 14.66
C TYR A 188 11.69 22.97 16.04
N ARG A 189 12.54 23.40 16.98
CA ARG A 189 12.41 23.00 18.39
C ARG A 189 12.25 24.23 19.26
N MET A 190 11.33 24.13 20.21
CA MET A 190 11.15 25.13 21.25
C MET A 190 12.08 24.81 22.41
N VAL A 191 12.89 25.78 22.82
CA VAL A 191 13.84 25.66 23.93
C VAL A 191 13.09 25.51 25.24
N LYS A 192 13.38 24.46 25.99
CA LYS A 192 12.94 24.27 27.36
C LYS A 192 14.03 24.70 28.34
N ALA A 193 13.65 24.95 29.59
CA ALA A 193 14.61 25.27 30.63
C ALA A 193 15.59 24.09 30.82
N GLY A 194 16.89 24.36 30.69
CA GLY A 194 17.95 23.35 30.78
C GLY A 194 18.46 22.82 29.44
N ASP A 195 17.81 23.15 28.32
CA ASP A 195 18.27 22.72 27.00
C ASP A 195 19.57 23.42 26.60
N GLN A 196 20.44 22.67 25.94
CA GLN A 196 21.69 23.17 25.36
C GLN A 196 21.72 22.89 23.87
N LEU A 197 22.17 23.87 23.08
CA LEU A 197 22.20 23.73 21.61
C LEU A 197 22.97 22.49 21.12
N PRO A 198 24.13 22.10 21.71
CA PRO A 198 24.83 20.89 21.30
C PRO A 198 24.05 19.59 21.58
N LEU A 199 23.31 19.52 22.69
CA LEU A 199 22.45 18.37 23.00
C LEU A 199 21.29 18.28 22.00
N MET A 200 20.66 19.41 21.69
CA MET A 200 19.63 19.46 20.66
C MET A 200 20.17 19.02 19.28
N CYS A 201 21.42 19.35 18.96
CA CYS A 201 22.07 18.89 17.74
C CYS A 201 22.39 17.38 17.77
N GLN A 202 22.79 16.84 18.93
CA GLN A 202 22.98 15.41 19.12
C GLN A 202 21.68 14.64 18.88
N ASP A 203 20.56 15.14 19.39
CA ASP A 203 19.25 14.50 19.27
C ASP A 203 18.71 14.54 17.83
N ILE A 204 18.99 15.62 17.07
CA ILE A 204 18.45 15.83 15.73
C ILE A 204 19.37 15.28 14.63
N TYR A 205 20.68 15.52 14.72
CA TYR A 205 21.65 15.15 13.68
C TYR A 205 22.55 13.98 14.08
N GLY A 206 22.37 13.40 15.26
CA GLY A 206 23.23 12.33 15.78
C GLY A 206 24.64 12.77 16.18
N SER A 207 24.96 14.07 16.11
CA SER A 207 26.27 14.62 16.48
C SER A 207 26.14 16.03 17.05
N PRO A 208 26.87 16.37 18.14
CA PRO A 208 26.77 17.68 18.73
C PRO A 208 27.52 18.72 17.90
N LEU A 209 28.43 18.29 17.01
CA LEU A 209 29.36 19.16 16.26
C LEU A 209 28.68 20.13 15.31
N TYR A 210 27.40 19.94 15.01
CA TYR A 210 26.62 20.80 14.12
C TYR A 210 26.07 22.07 14.80
N TYR A 211 26.24 22.24 16.12
CA TYR A 211 25.78 23.44 16.83
C TYR A 211 26.27 24.79 16.26
N PRO A 212 27.50 24.93 15.69
CA PRO A 212 27.94 26.21 15.13
C PRO A 212 27.14 26.59 13.88
N LEU A 213 26.77 25.61 13.06
CA LEU A 213 25.94 25.81 11.87
C LEU A 213 24.54 26.29 12.29
N VAL A 214 23.92 25.57 13.23
CA VAL A 214 22.60 25.92 13.76
C VAL A 214 22.61 27.31 14.40
N ALA A 215 23.63 27.63 15.20
CA ALA A 215 23.76 28.94 15.83
C ALA A 215 23.85 30.08 14.81
N ARG A 216 24.58 29.85 13.71
CA ARG A 216 24.73 30.82 12.62
C ARG A 216 23.40 31.06 11.91
N VAL A 217 22.67 30.01 11.56
CA VAL A 217 21.39 30.14 10.82
C VAL A 217 20.32 30.82 11.69
N ASN A 218 20.28 30.54 12.99
CA ASN A 218 19.36 31.17 13.94
C ASN A 218 19.82 32.53 14.46
N LYS A 219 20.96 33.05 13.99
CA LYS A 219 21.54 34.32 14.43
C LYS A 219 21.69 34.42 15.96
N LEU A 220 22.07 33.32 16.60
CA LEU A 220 22.23 33.26 18.06
C LEU A 220 23.48 34.02 18.49
N LYS A 221 23.31 35.00 19.39
CA LYS A 221 24.43 35.76 19.97
C LYS A 221 25.30 34.90 20.89
N SER A 222 24.70 33.90 21.54
CA SER A 222 25.38 32.92 22.38
C SER A 222 24.67 31.59 22.26
N PHE A 223 25.41 30.53 21.91
CA PHE A 223 24.89 29.16 21.84
C PHE A 223 24.77 28.51 23.23
N ARG A 224 25.36 29.11 24.26
CA ARG A 224 25.32 28.63 25.65
C ARG A 224 24.10 29.12 26.42
N ASN A 225 23.54 30.26 26.00
CA ASN A 225 22.42 30.90 26.68
C ASN A 225 21.23 30.95 25.73
N LEU A 226 20.49 29.84 25.65
CA LEU A 226 19.22 29.78 24.94
C LEU A 226 18.10 30.31 25.86
N THR A 227 17.17 31.08 25.30
CA THR A 227 16.03 31.59 26.06
C THR A 227 14.92 30.54 26.05
N PRO A 228 14.42 30.06 27.21
CA PRO A 228 13.26 29.16 27.23
C PRO A 228 12.06 29.79 26.50
N GLY A 229 11.37 29.00 25.69
CA GLY A 229 10.30 29.46 24.80
C GLY A 229 10.78 30.00 23.44
N GLN A 230 12.09 30.13 23.22
CA GLN A 230 12.65 30.47 21.92
C GLN A 230 12.53 29.30 20.94
N GLU A 231 12.10 29.58 19.72
CA GLU A 231 12.13 28.59 18.64
C GLU A 231 13.48 28.60 17.93
N ILE A 232 14.05 27.41 17.71
CA ILE A 232 15.33 27.19 17.04
C ILE A 232 15.09 26.34 15.80
N TYR A 233 15.54 26.85 14.65
CA TYR A 233 15.50 26.21 13.35
C TYR A 233 16.73 25.31 13.13
N PHE A 234 16.53 24.07 12.75
CA PHE A 234 17.59 23.12 12.47
C PHE A 234 17.64 22.88 10.94
N PRO A 235 18.61 23.47 10.22
CA PRO A 235 18.74 23.31 8.77
C PRO A 235 19.07 21.87 8.38
N PRO A 236 18.61 21.39 7.22
CA PRO A 236 19.08 20.12 6.67
C PRO A 236 20.60 20.16 6.44
N LEU A 237 21.27 19.04 6.70
CA LEU A 237 22.70 18.90 6.45
C LEU A 237 22.89 18.41 5.00
N GLU A 238 23.41 19.27 4.13
CA GLU A 238 23.86 18.84 2.80
C GLU A 238 25.01 17.83 2.97
N LYS A 239 24.92 16.70 2.25
CA LYS A 239 25.97 15.66 2.21
C LYS A 239 27.21 16.13 1.48
#